data_AF-A0A6J4T2G6-F1
#
_entry.id   AF-A0A6J4T2G6-F1
#
_cell.length_a   1.000
_cell.length_b   1.000
_cell.length_c   1.000
_cell.angle_alpha   90.00
_cell.angle_beta   90.00
_cell.angle_gamma   90.00
#
_symmetry.space_group_name_H-M   'P 1'
#
loop_
_entity.id
_entity.type
_entity.pdbx_description
1 polymer ?
#
loop_
_entity_poly.entity_id
_entity_poly.type
_entity_poly.pdbx_seq_one_letter_code
_entity_poly.pdbx_strand_id
1 'polypeptide(L)'
;MSVAEAVAVVRERAGDAANPRIGLVLGSGLGSVTDAVHDAVRIPYAELPGFRPGTVTGHAGELVLGRLSGVPVAVLSGRSHVYEGITGADVATPIRTLRRLGVERLLLTNAAGS
;
A
#
# COMPACT_ATOMS: atom_id res chain seq x y z
N MET A 1 -13.46 -10.96 -5.32
CA MET A 1 -12.46 -11.78 -6.04
C MET A 1 -11.07 -11.13 -6.10
N SER A 2 -10.86 -9.94 -5.55
CA SER A 2 -9.70 -9.08 -5.85
C SER A 2 -8.32 -9.43 -5.25
N VAL A 3 -8.25 -10.03 -4.06
CA VAL A 3 -6.96 -10.12 -3.33
C VAL A 3 -5.95 -11.04 -4.02
N ALA A 4 -6.37 -12.20 -4.52
CA ALA A 4 -5.46 -13.13 -5.17
C ALA A 4 -4.91 -12.58 -6.49
N GLU A 5 -5.76 -11.90 -7.26
CA GLU A 5 -5.40 -11.23 -8.51
C GLU A 5 -4.44 -10.07 -8.26
N ALA A 6 -4.70 -9.24 -7.24
CA ALA A 6 -3.78 -8.17 -6.84
C ALA A 6 -2.40 -8.72 -6.43
N VAL A 7 -2.35 -9.83 -5.69
CA VAL A 7 -1.07 -10.48 -5.35
C VAL A 7 -0.34 -10.95 -6.61
N ALA A 8 -1.04 -11.51 -7.59
CA ALA A 8 -0.44 -11.95 -8.85
C ALA A 8 0.17 -10.76 -9.61
N VAL A 9 -0.58 -9.67 -9.77
CA VAL A 9 -0.09 -8.44 -10.41
C VAL A 9 1.13 -7.88 -9.67
N VAL A 10 1.10 -7.85 -8.34
CA VAL A 10 2.25 -7.36 -7.55
C VAL A 10 3.49 -8.24 -7.77
N ARG A 11 3.33 -9.57 -7.74
CA ARG A 11 4.46 -10.49 -7.96
C ARG A 11 5.04 -10.38 -9.35
N GLU A 12 4.19 -10.22 -10.36
CA GLU A 12 4.61 -10.01 -11.75
C GLU A 12 5.39 -8.70 -11.91
N ARG A 13 4.89 -7.61 -11.33
CA ARG A 13 5.47 -6.28 -11.50
C ARG A 13 6.72 -6.04 -10.66
N ALA A 14 6.78 -6.62 -9.46
CA ALA A 14 7.82 -6.32 -8.47
C ALA A 14 8.87 -7.41 -8.30
N GLY A 15 8.68 -8.60 -8.87
CA GLY A 15 9.65 -9.71 -8.77
C GLY A 15 10.08 -9.96 -7.32
N ASP A 16 11.39 -9.89 -7.06
CA ASP A 16 11.98 -10.12 -5.74
C ASP A 16 11.48 -9.14 -4.66
N ALA A 17 11.09 -7.91 -5.04
CA ALA A 17 10.54 -6.92 -4.13
C ALA A 17 9.13 -7.28 -3.62
N ALA A 18 8.46 -8.29 -4.22
CA ALA A 18 7.15 -8.79 -3.80
C ALA A 18 7.18 -9.67 -2.54
N ASN A 19 8.29 -9.67 -1.78
CA ASN A 19 8.44 -10.34 -0.48
C ASN A 19 8.74 -9.35 0.67
N PRO A 20 7.86 -8.38 0.94
CA PRO A 20 8.02 -7.40 2.02
C PRO A 20 7.89 -8.04 3.41
N ARG A 21 8.67 -7.55 4.39
CA ARG A 21 8.56 -7.98 5.79
C ARG A 21 7.61 -7.09 6.60
N ILE A 22 7.57 -5.80 6.26
CA ILE A 22 6.78 -4.77 6.95
C ILE A 22 5.89 -4.06 5.94
N GLY A 23 4.61 -3.89 6.30
CA GLY A 23 3.67 -3.03 5.59
C GLY A 23 3.58 -1.66 6.27
N LEU A 24 3.59 -0.58 5.51
CA LEU A 24 3.35 0.77 6.01
C LEU A 24 2.11 1.35 5.33
N VAL A 25 1.23 1.99 6.09
CA VAL A 25 0.10 2.76 5.55
C VAL A 25 0.32 4.23 5.87
N LEU A 26 0.52 5.04 4.83
CA LEU A 26 0.80 6.46 4.96
C LEU A 26 -0.50 7.27 4.97
N GLY A 27 -0.69 8.02 6.05
CA GLY A 27 -1.77 9.01 6.17
C GLY A 27 -1.43 10.35 5.52
N SER A 28 -2.32 11.33 5.69
CA SER A 28 -2.16 12.68 5.15
C SER A 28 -0.84 13.33 5.60
N GLY A 29 -0.13 13.96 4.67
CA GLY A 29 1.14 14.65 4.93
C GLY A 29 2.39 13.76 5.01
N LEU A 30 2.25 12.43 4.91
CA LEU A 30 3.37 11.49 5.07
C LEU A 30 3.86 10.85 3.76
N GLY A 31 3.35 11.27 2.60
CA GLY A 31 3.68 10.68 1.31
C GLY A 31 5.17 10.71 0.94
N SER A 32 5.92 11.72 1.42
CA SER A 32 7.37 11.87 1.20
C SER A 32 8.20 10.73 1.79
N VAL A 33 7.65 9.93 2.71
CA VAL A 33 8.31 8.70 3.20
C VAL A 33 8.62 7.74 2.05
N THR A 34 7.83 7.75 0.97
CA THR A 34 8.10 6.89 -0.20
C THR A 34 9.38 7.26 -0.95
N ASP A 35 9.87 8.49 -0.82
CA ASP A 35 11.09 8.96 -1.51
C ASP A 35 12.36 8.36 -0.88
N ALA A 36 12.27 7.88 0.37
CA ALA A 36 13.35 7.20 1.06
C ALA A 36 13.40 5.68 0.77
N VAL A 37 12.47 5.15 -0.04
CA VAL A 37 12.47 3.73 -0.41
C VAL A 37 13.47 3.50 -1.55
N HIS A 38 14.50 2.70 -1.27
CA HIS A 38 15.49 2.27 -2.25
C HIS A 38 14.97 1.11 -3.10
N ASP A 39 15.49 1.02 -4.33
CA ASP A 39 15.12 0.00 -5.33
C ASP A 39 13.60 -0.11 -5.51
N ALA A 40 12.93 1.05 -5.51
CA ALA A 40 11.48 1.14 -5.43
C ALA A 40 10.81 0.69 -6.73
N VAL A 41 9.91 -0.29 -6.61
CA VAL A 41 8.89 -0.59 -7.61
C VAL A 41 7.59 0.07 -7.17
N ARG A 42 7.04 0.95 -8.01
CA ARG A 42 5.80 1.69 -7.76
C ARG A 42 4.69 1.14 -8.64
N ILE A 43 3.57 0.76 -8.03
CA ILE A 43 2.40 0.22 -8.72
C ILE A 43 1.19 1.07 -8.36
N PRO A 44 0.59 1.81 -9.32
CA PRO A 44 -0.62 2.56 -9.09
C PRO A 44 -1.77 1.66 -8.60
N TYR A 45 -2.60 2.16 -7.68
CA TYR A 45 -3.79 1.43 -7.22
C TYR A 45 -4.77 1.09 -8.34
N ALA A 46 -4.81 1.91 -9.41
CA ALA A 46 -5.63 1.65 -10.59
C ALA A 46 -5.22 0.37 -11.35
N GLU A 47 -3.98 -0.08 -11.20
CA GLU A 47 -3.46 -1.32 -11.80
C GLU A 47 -3.70 -2.54 -10.89
N LEU A 48 -4.17 -2.34 -9.66
CA LEU A 48 -4.32 -3.40 -8.66
C LEU A 48 -5.80 -3.78 -8.48
N PRO A 49 -6.21 -5.00 -8.86
CA PRO A 49 -7.58 -5.48 -8.68
C PRO A 49 -8.10 -5.27 -7.25
N GLY A 50 -9.26 -4.61 -7.15
CA GLY A 50 -9.96 -4.30 -5.89
C GLY A 50 -9.30 -3.26 -4.99
N PHE A 51 -8.22 -2.62 -5.42
CA PHE A 51 -7.78 -1.38 -4.80
C PHE A 51 -8.69 -0.25 -5.29
N ARG A 52 -9.05 0.66 -4.38
CA ARG A 52 -9.79 1.87 -4.72
C ARG A 52 -8.79 3.02 -4.77
N PRO A 53 -8.66 3.74 -5.90
CA PRO A 53 -7.93 5.00 -5.88
C PRO A 53 -8.66 5.94 -4.91
N GLY A 54 -7.93 6.48 -3.92
CA GLY A 54 -8.47 7.48 -3.01
C GLY A 54 -8.74 8.79 -3.75
N THR A 55 -9.70 9.57 -3.25
CA THR A 55 -10.06 10.87 -3.83
C THR A 55 -9.41 12.06 -3.11
N VAL A 56 -8.72 11.78 -2.00
CA VAL A 56 -8.12 12.79 -1.12
C VAL A 56 -6.82 13.33 -1.70
N THR A 57 -6.71 14.66 -1.81
CA THR A 57 -5.50 15.36 -2.24
C THR A 57 -4.30 15.03 -1.33
N GLY A 58 -3.15 14.73 -1.92
CA GLY A 58 -1.94 14.33 -1.20
C GLY A 58 -1.80 12.82 -0.93
N HIS A 59 -2.74 12.01 -1.41
CA HIS A 59 -2.57 10.57 -1.54
C HIS A 59 -2.17 10.23 -2.97
N ALA A 60 -0.93 9.76 -3.16
CA ALA A 60 -0.44 9.38 -4.48
C ALA A 60 -1.21 8.20 -5.08
N GLY A 61 -1.78 7.34 -4.23
CA GLY A 61 -2.62 6.24 -4.68
C GLY A 61 -1.81 5.12 -5.32
N GLU A 62 -0.69 4.75 -4.68
CA GLU A 62 0.24 3.73 -5.18
C GLU A 62 0.76 2.82 -4.05
N LEU A 63 1.08 1.59 -4.44
CA LEU A 63 1.86 0.64 -3.64
C LEU A 63 3.33 0.77 -4.03
N VAL A 64 4.19 1.07 -3.06
CA VAL A 64 5.63 1.17 -3.24
C VAL A 64 6.32 0.01 -2.54
N LEU A 65 7.04 -0.81 -3.28
CA LEU A 65 7.80 -1.96 -2.79
C LEU A 65 9.29 -1.69 -2.94
N GLY A 66 10.09 -2.03 -1.94
CA GLY A 66 11.54 -1.80 -2.00
C GLY A 66 12.17 -1.95 -0.63
N ARG A 67 13.21 -1.17 -0.36
CA ARG A 67 13.94 -1.21 0.92
C ARG A 67 13.94 0.14 1.63
N LEU A 68 13.52 0.17 2.88
CA LEU A 68 13.64 1.33 3.75
C LEU A 68 14.60 0.97 4.89
N SER A 69 15.71 1.70 5.01
CA SER A 69 16.78 1.39 5.99
C SER A 69 17.25 -0.08 5.91
N GLY A 70 17.37 -0.61 4.70
CA GLY A 70 17.77 -2.00 4.44
C GLY A 70 16.67 -3.06 4.69
N VAL A 71 15.49 -2.68 5.16
CA VAL A 71 14.37 -3.60 5.42
C VAL A 71 13.43 -3.66 4.21
N PRO A 72 13.06 -4.86 3.70
CA PRO A 72 12.05 -5.01 2.67
C PRO A 72 10.67 -4.51 3.16
N VAL A 73 10.12 -3.51 2.48
CA VAL A 73 8.87 -2.86 2.85
C VAL A 73 7.88 -2.84 1.70
N ALA A 74 6.60 -2.83 2.06
CA ALA A 74 5.49 -2.47 1.18
C ALA A 74 4.78 -1.26 1.76
N VAL A 75 4.81 -0.14 1.06
CA VAL A 75 4.27 1.15 1.51
C VAL A 75 3.03 1.48 0.69
N LEU A 76 1.89 1.57 1.36
CA LEU A 76 0.64 2.08 0.79
C LEU A 76 0.66 3.61 0.91
N SER A 77 0.96 4.28 -0.21
CA SER A 77 1.09 5.73 -0.31
C SER A 77 -0.28 6.37 -0.43
N GLY A 78 -0.89 6.60 0.73
CA GLY A 78 -2.28 7.01 0.85
C GLY A 78 -3.23 5.85 1.05
N ARG A 79 -4.43 6.17 1.51
CA ARG A 79 -5.44 5.21 1.92
C ARG A 79 -6.84 5.72 1.57
N SER A 80 -7.76 4.80 1.38
CA SER A 80 -9.17 5.11 1.21
C SER A 80 -9.90 5.03 2.56
N HIS A 81 -10.96 5.80 2.69
CA HIS A 81 -11.74 5.92 3.91
C HIS A 81 -13.20 5.55 3.67
N VAL A 82 -13.87 5.02 4.70
CA VAL A 82 -15.29 4.67 4.59
C VAL A 82 -16.20 5.87 4.27
N TYR A 83 -15.79 7.09 4.63
CA TYR A 83 -16.53 8.31 4.28
C TYR A 83 -16.52 8.61 2.77
N GLU A 84 -15.64 7.98 1.99
CA GLU A 84 -15.58 8.10 0.53
C GLU A 84 -16.62 7.20 -0.17
N GLY A 85 -17.56 6.60 0.59
CA GLY A 85 -18.64 5.76 0.06
C GLY A 85 -18.25 4.31 -0.20
N ILE A 86 -17.10 3.87 0.32
CA ILE A 86 -16.60 2.50 0.16
C ILE A 86 -16.84 1.66 1.43
N THR A 87 -16.84 0.33 1.27
CA THR A 87 -17.08 -0.59 2.38
C THR A 87 -15.81 -0.84 3.20
N GLY A 88 -15.98 -1.33 4.44
CA GLY A 88 -14.83 -1.82 5.23
C GLY A 88 -14.08 -2.97 4.53
N ALA A 89 -14.76 -3.74 3.67
CA ALA A 89 -14.11 -4.78 2.87
C ALA A 89 -13.21 -4.21 1.77
N ASP A 90 -13.60 -3.09 1.15
CA ASP A 90 -12.75 -2.35 0.20
C ASP A 90 -11.50 -1.85 0.92
N VAL A 91 -11.65 -1.20 2.09
CA VAL A 91 -10.53 -0.71 2.92
C VAL A 91 -9.59 -1.85 3.37
N ALA A 92 -10.14 -3.04 3.64
CA ALA A 92 -9.36 -4.20 4.05
C ALA A 92 -8.59 -4.88 2.90
N THR A 93 -8.94 -4.63 1.64
CA THR A 93 -8.34 -5.31 0.48
C THR A 93 -6.83 -5.10 0.39
N PRO A 94 -6.30 -3.86 0.46
CA PRO A 94 -4.85 -3.63 0.45
C PRO A 94 -4.13 -4.38 1.58
N ILE A 95 -4.69 -4.39 2.79
CA ILE A 95 -4.09 -5.06 3.95
C ILE A 95 -4.05 -6.59 3.75
N ARG A 96 -5.11 -7.17 3.21
CA ARG A 96 -5.17 -8.61 2.88
C ARG A 96 -4.17 -8.97 1.78
N THR A 97 -3.96 -8.10 0.81
CA THR A 97 -2.93 -8.24 -0.22
C THR A 97 -1.53 -8.24 0.40
N LEU A 98 -1.22 -7.27 1.27
CA LEU A 98 0.05 -7.23 2.00
C LEU A 98 0.28 -8.50 2.82
N ARG A 99 -0.74 -9.00 3.52
CA ARG A 99 -0.64 -10.26 4.27
C ARG A 99 -0.28 -11.44 3.37
N ARG A 100 -0.86 -11.55 2.18
CA ARG A 100 -0.56 -12.62 1.22
C ARG A 100 0.80 -12.47 0.53
N LEU A 101 1.37 -11.27 0.52
CA LEU A 101 2.74 -11.00 0.08
C LEU A 101 3.79 -11.32 1.17
N GLY A 102 3.37 -11.73 2.38
CA GLY A 102 4.27 -12.15 3.45
C GLY A 102 4.49 -11.11 4.55
N VAL A 103 3.75 -9.99 4.54
CA VAL A 103 3.83 -8.99 5.62
C VAL A 103 3.35 -9.60 6.95
N GLU A 104 4.19 -9.46 7.98
CA GLU A 104 3.88 -9.89 9.35
C GLU A 104 3.56 -8.72 10.28
N ARG A 105 4.09 -7.53 9.98
CA ARG A 105 3.96 -6.35 10.82
C ARG A 105 3.44 -5.19 9.99
N LEU A 106 2.46 -4.49 10.53
CA LEU A 106 1.83 -3.33 9.88
C LEU A 106 2.07 -2.10 10.74
N LEU A 107 2.61 -1.05 10.12
CA LEU A 107 2.71 0.29 10.71
C LEU A 107 1.60 1.17 10.11
N LEU A 108 0.68 1.62 10.95
CA LEU A 108 -0.41 2.51 10.55
C LEU A 108 -0.10 3.93 10.97
N THR A 109 -0.28 4.87 10.05
CA THR A 109 -0.10 6.30 10.32
C THR A 109 -1.33 7.09 9.88
N ASN A 110 -1.63 8.17 10.59
CA ASN A 110 -2.70 9.11 10.23
C ASN A 110 -2.44 10.50 10.84
N ALA A 111 -3.10 11.51 10.28
CA ALA A 111 -3.31 12.78 10.96
C ALA A 111 -4.57 12.69 11.86
N ALA A 112 -4.56 13.38 12.99
CA ALA A 112 -5.66 13.48 13.94
C ALA A 112 -5.63 14.84 14.65
N GLY A 113 -6.78 15.30 15.14
CA GLY A 113 -6.87 16.46 16.04
C GLY A 113 -6.43 16.08 17.45
N SER A 114 -5.88 17.07 18.19
CA SER A 114 -5.53 16.95 19.60
C SER A 114 -6.64 17.45 20.52
#